data_AF-A0A1Q7YI44-F1
#
_entry.id   AF-A0A1Q7YI44-F1
#
_cell.length_a   1.000
_cell.length_b   1.000
_cell.length_c   1.000
_cell.angle_alpha   90.00
_cell.angle_beta   90.00
_cell.angle_gamma   90.00
#
_symmetry.space_group_name_H-M   'P 1'
#
loop_
_entity.id
_entity.type
_entity.pdbx_description
1 polymer ?
#
loop_
_entity_poly.entity_id
_entity_poly.type
_entity_poly.pdbx_seq_one_letter_code
_entity_poly.pdbx_strand_id
1 'polypeptide(L)'
;MNKRLPAQSNESLRQAAVALVLRQHFEVAELLVIQRALAERDHWSGHLALPGGRKDERDADLQETAVRETSEEVGIDLSSGGEVLGALNTIRPESPFAPKILVTPFVAIAPGEYHILNSSDETKPLRLNEEVSKAFWVPIAWLKERGRSEIFRMIVEGTERTWPAYGTEQGLIWGITERILTSFLELIEQGESS
;
A
#
# COMPACT_ATOMS: atom_id res chain seq x y z
N MET A 1 -47.91 -9.43 14.38
CA MET A 1 -47.32 -8.57 13.34
C MET A 1 -45.84 -8.89 13.26
N ASN A 2 -45.45 -9.87 12.44
CA ASN A 2 -44.07 -10.34 12.36
C ASN A 2 -43.22 -9.32 11.58
N LYS A 3 -42.35 -8.59 12.28
CA LYS A 3 -41.28 -7.82 11.65
C LYS A 3 -40.31 -8.82 11.00
N ARG A 4 -40.38 -8.94 9.68
CA ARG A 4 -39.32 -9.59 8.89
C ARG A 4 -38.04 -8.78 9.11
N LEU A 5 -37.03 -9.42 9.67
CA LEU A 5 -35.65 -8.93 9.64
C LEU A 5 -35.26 -8.72 8.16
N PRO A 6 -34.59 -7.62 7.79
CA PRO A 6 -34.10 -7.47 6.43
C PRO A 6 -33.11 -8.61 6.13
N ALA A 7 -33.26 -9.22 4.97
CA ALA A 7 -32.32 -10.20 4.46
C ALA A 7 -30.91 -9.58 4.46
N GLN A 8 -29.95 -10.24 5.09
CA GLN A 8 -28.54 -9.87 4.97
C GLN A 8 -28.19 -9.98 3.48
N SER A 9 -27.96 -8.84 2.82
CA SER A 9 -27.43 -8.85 1.46
C SER A 9 -26.07 -9.52 1.50
N ASN A 10 -25.96 -10.63 0.79
CA ASN A 10 -24.71 -11.36 0.56
C ASN A 10 -23.87 -10.58 -0.47
N GLU A 11 -23.57 -9.30 -0.19
CA GLU A 11 -22.61 -8.54 -1.00
C GLU A 11 -21.22 -9.12 -0.74
N SER A 12 -20.72 -9.89 -1.71
CA SER A 12 -19.32 -10.29 -1.73
C SER A 12 -18.45 -9.04 -1.60
N LEU A 13 -17.55 -9.02 -0.61
CA LEU A 13 -16.60 -7.93 -0.46
C LEU A 13 -15.78 -7.79 -1.74
N ARG A 14 -15.58 -6.54 -2.20
CA ARG A 14 -14.69 -6.28 -3.34
C ARG A 14 -13.28 -6.72 -2.97
N GLN A 15 -12.50 -7.17 -3.94
CA GLN A 15 -11.11 -7.54 -3.74
C GLN A 15 -10.18 -6.50 -4.39
N ALA A 16 -9.07 -6.25 -3.74
CA ALA A 16 -7.98 -5.41 -4.21
C ALA A 16 -6.65 -6.04 -3.83
N ALA A 17 -5.63 -5.67 -4.58
CA ALA A 17 -4.26 -6.05 -4.30
C ALA A 17 -3.36 -4.82 -4.33
N VAL A 18 -2.33 -4.83 -3.50
CA VAL A 18 -1.32 -3.76 -3.44
C VAL A 18 0.08 -4.37 -3.43
N ALA A 19 1.06 -3.65 -3.95
CA ALA A 19 2.44 -4.08 -3.96
C ALA A 19 3.28 -3.30 -2.93
N LEU A 20 3.90 -4.03 -2.00
CA LEU A 20 4.96 -3.55 -1.12
C LEU A 20 6.28 -3.73 -1.87
N VAL A 21 6.62 -2.73 -2.70
CA VAL A 21 7.78 -2.78 -3.60
C VAL A 21 9.02 -2.26 -2.90
N LEU A 22 10.05 -3.10 -2.83
CA LEU A 22 11.32 -2.82 -2.19
C LEU A 22 12.41 -2.59 -3.24
N ARG A 23 13.31 -1.65 -2.95
CA ARG A 23 14.58 -1.52 -3.67
C ARG A 23 15.74 -1.48 -2.69
N GLN A 24 16.94 -1.69 -3.22
CA GLN A 24 18.18 -1.46 -2.50
C GLN A 24 18.76 -0.09 -2.86
N HIS A 25 19.11 0.68 -1.84
CA HIS A 25 19.85 1.93 -1.93
C HIS A 25 21.06 1.84 -0.99
N PHE A 26 22.22 1.52 -1.56
CA PHE A 26 23.42 1.08 -0.86
C PHE A 26 23.10 -0.08 0.08
N GLU A 27 23.35 0.08 1.38
CA GLU A 27 23.06 -0.93 2.41
C GLU A 27 21.65 -0.75 3.02
N VAL A 28 20.82 0.13 2.45
CA VAL A 28 19.49 0.46 2.97
C VAL A 28 18.40 -0.06 2.05
N ALA A 29 17.44 -0.79 2.62
CA ALA A 29 16.21 -1.14 1.92
C ALA A 29 15.21 0.03 1.98
N GLU A 30 14.65 0.38 0.82
CA GLU A 30 13.64 1.42 0.69
C GLU A 30 12.34 0.86 0.12
N LEU A 31 11.22 1.41 0.57
CA LEU A 31 9.87 1.07 0.16
C LEU A 31 9.32 2.13 -0.80
N LEU A 32 8.68 1.70 -1.89
CA LEU A 32 7.92 2.60 -2.74
C LEU A 32 6.60 3.02 -2.09
N VAL A 33 6.36 4.33 -2.03
CA VAL A 33 5.10 4.93 -1.57
C VAL A 33 4.57 5.88 -2.64
N ILE A 34 3.26 5.84 -2.86
CA ILE A 34 2.56 6.76 -3.76
C ILE A 34 1.69 7.74 -2.97
N GLN A 35 1.52 8.94 -3.51
CA GLN A 35 0.49 9.88 -3.10
C GLN A 35 -0.61 9.89 -4.14
N ARG A 36 -1.79 9.39 -3.77
CA ARG A 36 -2.97 9.37 -4.63
C ARG A 36 -3.32 10.78 -5.10
N ALA A 37 -3.66 10.95 -6.38
CA ALA A 37 -4.12 12.21 -6.91
C ALA A 37 -5.40 12.70 -6.22
N LEU A 38 -5.65 14.00 -6.29
CA LEU A 38 -6.88 14.58 -5.74
C LEU A 38 -8.03 14.34 -6.72
N ALA A 39 -9.07 13.65 -6.28
CA ALA A 39 -10.31 13.46 -7.01
C ALA A 39 -11.50 13.93 -6.16
N GLU A 40 -12.36 14.78 -6.72
CA GLU A 40 -13.47 15.44 -6.01
C GLU A 40 -14.47 14.48 -5.33
N ARG A 41 -14.45 13.19 -5.69
CA ARG A 41 -15.37 12.16 -5.17
C ARG A 41 -14.66 10.98 -4.51
N ASP A 42 -13.35 11.05 -4.29
CA ASP A 42 -12.61 10.00 -3.59
C ASP A 42 -12.18 10.49 -2.20
N HIS A 43 -12.75 9.88 -1.16
CA HIS A 43 -12.38 10.14 0.24
C HIS A 43 -10.94 9.73 0.57
N TRP A 44 -10.26 9.01 -0.32
CA TRP A 44 -8.86 8.59 -0.18
C TRP A 44 -7.88 9.44 -0.99
N SER A 45 -8.38 10.49 -1.64
CA SER A 45 -7.59 11.47 -2.39
C SER A 45 -6.46 12.06 -1.55
N GLY A 46 -5.26 12.13 -2.10
CA GLY A 46 -4.11 12.75 -1.44
C GLY A 46 -3.46 11.90 -0.34
N HIS A 47 -4.02 10.73 0.00
CA HIS A 47 -3.42 9.84 0.99
C HIS A 47 -2.20 9.11 0.45
N LEU A 48 -1.28 8.81 1.37
CA LEU A 48 -0.13 7.97 1.10
C LEU A 48 -0.54 6.49 1.12
N ALA A 49 -0.15 5.76 0.08
CA ALA A 49 -0.52 4.37 -0.13
C ALA A 49 0.62 3.56 -0.77
N LEU A 50 0.44 2.25 -0.77
CA LEU A 50 1.17 1.35 -1.67
C LEU A 50 0.50 1.39 -3.05
N PRO A 51 1.25 1.21 -4.15
CA PRO A 51 0.65 1.05 -5.47
C PRO A 51 -0.27 -0.17 -5.50
N GLY A 52 -1.38 -0.06 -6.21
CA GLY A 52 -2.39 -1.11 -6.25
C GLY A 52 -3.82 -0.62 -6.41
N GLY A 53 -4.70 -1.57 -6.66
CA GLY A 53 -6.07 -1.27 -7.05
C GLY A 53 -7.00 -2.47 -6.92
N ARG A 54 -8.19 -2.32 -7.49
CA ARG A 54 -9.22 -3.37 -7.45
C ARG A 54 -8.86 -4.47 -8.42
N LYS A 55 -9.24 -5.71 -8.06
CA LYS A 55 -9.15 -6.82 -9.00
C LYS A 55 -10.01 -6.52 -10.23
N ASP A 56 -9.41 -6.61 -11.41
CA ASP A 56 -10.12 -6.58 -12.69
C ASP A 56 -10.52 -8.01 -13.11
N GLU A 57 -11.58 -8.15 -13.91
CA GLU A 57 -12.01 -9.45 -14.44
C GLU A 57 -10.96 -10.10 -15.35
N ARG A 58 -10.07 -9.28 -15.93
CA ARG A 58 -8.95 -9.71 -16.79
C ARG A 58 -7.77 -10.27 -16.00
N ASP A 59 -7.66 -9.96 -14.71
CA ASP A 59 -6.58 -10.46 -13.86
C ASP A 59 -6.87 -11.92 -13.45
N ALA A 60 -5.95 -12.84 -13.74
CA ALA A 60 -6.09 -14.25 -13.38
C ALA A 60 -6.20 -14.42 -11.86
N ASP A 61 -5.39 -13.67 -11.11
CA ASP A 61 -5.40 -13.65 -9.64
C ASP A 61 -5.08 -12.26 -9.07
N LEU A 62 -4.93 -12.17 -7.75
CA LEU A 62 -4.62 -10.91 -7.07
C LEU A 62 -3.15 -10.50 -7.21
N GLN A 63 -2.25 -11.44 -7.52
CA GLN A 63 -0.85 -11.10 -7.79
C GLN A 63 -0.76 -10.34 -9.11
N GLU A 64 -1.45 -10.81 -10.14
CA GLU A 64 -1.55 -10.11 -11.43
C GLU A 64 -2.17 -8.71 -11.28
N THR A 65 -3.18 -8.54 -10.42
CA THR A 65 -3.69 -7.22 -10.06
C THR A 65 -2.59 -6.31 -9.50
N ALA A 66 -1.82 -6.77 -8.50
CA ALA A 66 -0.76 -5.95 -7.91
C ALA A 66 0.33 -5.57 -8.94
N VAL A 67 0.69 -6.51 -9.82
CA VAL A 67 1.67 -6.27 -10.90
C VAL A 67 1.14 -5.25 -11.92
N ARG A 68 -0.08 -5.44 -12.43
CA ARG A 68 -0.70 -4.54 -13.41
C ARG A 68 -0.82 -3.13 -12.86
N GLU A 69 -1.40 -2.98 -11.67
CA GLU A 69 -1.63 -1.68 -11.04
C GLU A 69 -0.29 -0.95 -10.78
N THR A 70 0.74 -1.66 -10.30
CA THR A 70 2.08 -1.07 -10.12
C THR A 70 2.67 -0.60 -11.46
N SER A 71 2.47 -1.35 -12.54
CA SER A 71 2.92 -0.93 -13.87
C SER A 71 2.17 0.30 -14.37
N GLU A 72 0.84 0.33 -14.20
CA GLU A 72 -0.02 1.43 -14.64
C GLU A 72 0.23 2.72 -13.84
N GLU A 73 0.37 2.62 -12.52
CA GLU A 73 0.47 3.77 -11.61
C GLU A 73 1.86 4.40 -11.56
N VAL A 74 2.93 3.60 -11.64
CA VAL A 74 4.32 4.08 -11.45
C VAL A 74 5.31 3.62 -12.52
N GLY A 75 4.86 2.80 -13.48
CA GLY A 75 5.69 2.33 -14.59
C GLY A 75 6.69 1.24 -14.25
N ILE A 76 6.61 0.64 -13.06
CA ILE A 76 7.45 -0.47 -12.62
C ILE A 76 6.78 -1.79 -13.02
N ASP A 77 7.47 -2.58 -13.82
CA ASP A 77 7.03 -3.93 -14.18
C ASP A 77 7.66 -4.97 -13.23
N LEU A 78 6.86 -5.49 -12.31
CA LEU A 78 7.28 -6.52 -11.36
C LEU A 78 7.37 -7.92 -11.98
N SER A 79 6.83 -8.12 -13.19
CA SER A 79 6.93 -9.39 -13.93
C SER A 79 8.20 -9.51 -14.76
N SER A 80 8.79 -8.37 -15.14
CA SER A 80 9.98 -8.30 -15.98
C SER A 80 11.12 -7.57 -15.26
N GLY A 81 12.03 -8.34 -14.67
CA GLY A 81 13.23 -7.83 -14.03
C GLY A 81 13.08 -7.56 -12.54
N GLY A 82 11.84 -7.46 -12.03
CA GLY A 82 11.51 -7.54 -10.60
C GLY A 82 11.12 -8.96 -10.18
N GLU A 83 10.71 -9.11 -8.93
CA GLU A 83 10.29 -10.39 -8.37
C GLU A 83 9.18 -10.20 -7.33
N VAL A 84 8.08 -10.94 -7.42
CA VAL A 84 7.09 -11.03 -6.33
C VAL A 84 7.47 -12.18 -5.41
N LEU A 85 7.79 -11.88 -4.15
CA LEU A 85 8.26 -12.85 -3.16
C LEU A 85 7.10 -13.65 -2.53
N GLY A 86 5.93 -13.02 -2.42
CA GLY A 86 4.74 -13.65 -1.85
C GLY A 86 3.75 -12.64 -1.27
N ALA A 87 2.63 -13.15 -0.76
CA ALA A 87 1.58 -12.34 -0.16
C ALA A 87 1.68 -12.33 1.38
N LEU A 88 1.35 -11.18 1.99
CA LEU A 88 1.04 -11.14 3.43
C LEU A 88 -0.45 -11.44 3.66
N ASN A 89 -0.84 -11.49 4.93
CA ASN A 89 -2.23 -11.71 5.30
C ASN A 89 -3.16 -10.65 4.71
N THR A 90 -4.29 -11.11 4.14
CA THR A 90 -5.30 -10.21 3.58
C THR A 90 -5.94 -9.37 4.67
N ILE A 91 -5.90 -8.05 4.48
CA ILE A 91 -6.47 -7.07 5.37
C ILE A 91 -7.98 -6.97 5.12
N ARG A 92 -8.76 -7.06 6.20
CA ARG A 92 -10.21 -6.96 6.19
C ARG A 92 -10.67 -5.60 6.72
N PRO A 93 -11.86 -5.11 6.31
CA PRO A 93 -12.50 -3.96 6.91
C PRO A 93 -12.81 -4.26 8.39
N GLU A 94 -12.33 -3.42 9.30
CA GLU A 94 -12.53 -3.60 10.76
C GLU A 94 -13.62 -2.69 11.33
N SER A 95 -14.19 -1.81 10.51
CA SER A 95 -15.16 -0.80 10.94
C SER A 95 -16.29 -0.66 9.91
N PRO A 96 -17.53 -0.38 10.34
CA PRO A 96 -18.64 -0.05 9.45
C PRO A 96 -18.36 1.14 8.52
N PHE A 97 -17.41 2.02 8.91
CA PHE A 97 -17.00 3.20 8.14
C PHE A 97 -15.86 2.90 7.15
N ALA A 98 -15.21 1.73 7.25
CA ALA A 98 -14.16 1.35 6.34
C ALA A 98 -14.75 0.92 4.99
N PRO A 99 -14.01 1.10 3.88
CA PRO A 99 -14.42 0.57 2.59
C PRO A 99 -14.69 -0.94 2.68
N LYS A 100 -15.78 -1.41 2.07
CA LYS A 100 -16.12 -2.84 1.99
C LYS A 100 -15.22 -3.57 0.99
N ILE A 101 -13.92 -3.64 1.28
CA ILE A 101 -12.90 -4.19 0.41
C ILE A 101 -11.91 -5.07 1.18
N LEU A 102 -11.54 -6.20 0.60
CA LEU A 102 -10.44 -7.05 1.03
C LEU A 102 -9.18 -6.63 0.28
N VAL A 103 -8.10 -6.36 1.00
CA VAL A 103 -6.83 -5.92 0.40
C VAL A 103 -5.76 -6.96 0.68
N THR A 104 -5.21 -7.57 -0.38
CA THR A 104 -4.11 -8.54 -0.28
C THR A 104 -2.80 -7.86 -0.68
N PRO A 105 -1.86 -7.66 0.27
CA PRO A 105 -0.55 -7.09 -0.05
C PRO A 105 0.41 -8.16 -0.57
N PHE A 106 1.16 -7.83 -1.62
CA PHE A 106 2.24 -8.64 -2.18
C PHE A 106 3.58 -7.95 -1.95
N VAL A 107 4.54 -8.64 -1.36
CA VAL A 107 5.91 -8.15 -1.22
C VAL A 107 6.66 -8.43 -2.51
N ALA A 108 7.31 -7.40 -3.05
CA ALA A 108 8.05 -7.51 -4.29
C ALA A 108 9.38 -6.76 -4.24
N ILE A 109 10.35 -7.24 -5.01
CA ILE A 109 11.60 -6.55 -5.28
C ILE A 109 11.47 -5.83 -6.63
N ALA A 110 11.84 -4.56 -6.65
CA ALA A 110 11.87 -3.76 -7.86
C ALA A 110 12.88 -4.32 -8.88
N PRO A 111 12.72 -4.02 -10.18
CA PRO A 111 13.74 -4.33 -11.16
C PRO A 111 15.09 -3.67 -10.87
N GLY A 112 16.18 -4.34 -11.25
CA GLY A 112 17.57 -3.89 -11.00
C GLY A 112 17.85 -2.43 -11.38
N GLU A 113 17.20 -1.90 -12.43
CA GLU A 113 17.31 -0.50 -12.90
C GLU A 113 16.73 0.55 -11.93
N TYR A 114 16.08 0.13 -10.85
CA TYR A 114 15.59 1.01 -9.77
C TYR A 114 16.47 0.97 -8.52
N HIS A 115 17.44 0.05 -8.45
CA HIS A 115 18.41 -0.03 -7.36
C HIS A 115 19.52 0.99 -7.54
N ILE A 116 20.10 1.43 -6.42
CA ILE A 116 21.32 2.23 -6.37
C ILE A 116 22.28 1.45 -5.49
N LEU A 117 23.26 0.76 -6.07
CA LEU A 117 24.21 -0.07 -5.33
C LEU A 117 25.54 0.67 -5.12
N ASN A 118 25.83 1.67 -5.93
CA ASN A 118 27.03 2.49 -5.85
C ASN A 118 26.76 3.93 -6.29
N SER A 119 27.71 4.84 -6.03
CA SER A 119 27.56 6.28 -6.31
C SER A 119 27.48 6.65 -7.80
N SER A 120 27.76 5.72 -8.72
CA SER A 120 27.65 5.93 -10.17
C SER A 120 26.37 5.39 -10.77
N ASP A 121 25.54 4.69 -10.00
CA ASP A 121 24.27 4.16 -10.50
C ASP A 121 23.25 5.30 -10.67
N GLU A 122 22.54 5.27 -11.79
CA GLU A 122 21.40 6.13 -12.06
C GLU A 122 20.13 5.28 -12.14
N THR A 123 19.08 5.69 -11.43
CA THR A 123 17.80 4.97 -11.46
C THR A 123 16.95 5.42 -12.62
N LYS A 124 16.23 4.49 -13.23
CA LYS A 124 15.16 4.83 -14.18
C LYS A 124 14.07 5.65 -13.50
N PRO A 125 13.59 6.76 -14.13
CA PRO A 125 12.52 7.55 -13.55
C PRO A 125 11.21 6.75 -13.48
N LEU A 126 10.45 6.99 -12.41
CA LEU A 126 9.08 6.51 -12.30
C LEU A 126 8.18 7.22 -13.32
N ARG A 127 7.21 6.51 -13.89
CA ARG A 127 6.25 7.06 -14.85
C ARG A 127 4.87 7.02 -14.22
N LEU A 128 4.40 8.18 -13.78
CA LEU A 128 3.14 8.30 -13.06
C LEU A 128 1.97 8.49 -14.03
N ASN A 129 0.85 7.86 -13.74
CA ASN A 129 -0.43 8.15 -14.40
C ASN A 129 -1.23 9.22 -13.62
N GLU A 130 -2.43 9.53 -14.09
CA GLU A 130 -3.33 10.53 -13.49
C GLU A 130 -3.83 10.17 -12.09
N GLU A 131 -3.75 8.90 -11.68
CA GLU A 131 -4.17 8.46 -10.34
C GLU A 131 -3.11 8.74 -9.27
N VAL A 132 -1.86 8.99 -9.68
CA VAL A 132 -0.73 9.21 -8.78
C VAL A 132 -0.13 10.61 -8.96
N SER A 133 -0.24 11.44 -7.92
CA SER A 133 0.34 12.79 -7.93
C SER A 133 1.84 12.80 -7.67
N LYS A 134 2.34 11.85 -6.86
CA LYS A 134 3.75 11.68 -6.51
C LYS A 134 4.05 10.23 -6.18
N ALA A 135 5.27 9.80 -6.43
CA ALA A 135 5.80 8.55 -5.92
C ALA A 135 7.23 8.77 -5.42
N PHE A 136 7.59 8.13 -4.32
CA PHE A 136 8.88 8.33 -3.65
C PHE A 136 9.27 7.10 -2.86
N TRP A 137 10.56 6.98 -2.58
CA TRP A 137 11.14 5.86 -1.84
C TRP A 137 11.36 6.26 -0.39
N VAL A 138 10.94 5.40 0.54
CA VAL A 138 11.02 5.62 1.99
C VAL A 138 11.93 4.57 2.62
N PRO A 139 13.02 4.95 3.29
CA PRO A 139 13.86 4.02 4.02
C PRO A 139 13.08 3.19 5.06
N ILE A 140 13.20 1.86 5.00
CA ILE A 140 12.55 0.96 5.97
C ILE A 140 13.08 1.23 7.38
N ALA A 141 14.39 1.46 7.51
CA ALA A 141 15.02 1.76 8.79
C ALA A 141 14.38 2.97 9.48
N TRP A 142 14.00 3.98 8.70
CA TRP A 142 13.31 5.16 9.21
C TRP A 142 11.91 4.82 9.72
N LEU A 143 11.14 4.01 8.98
CA LEU A 143 9.82 3.55 9.43
C LEU A 143 9.91 2.71 10.72
N LYS A 144 10.93 1.85 10.84
CA LYS A 144 11.22 1.08 12.07
C LYS A 144 11.54 2.00 13.25
N GLU A 145 12.48 2.93 13.08
CA GLU A 145 12.96 3.83 14.14
C GLU A 145 11.83 4.71 14.71
N ARG A 146 11.03 5.34 13.83
CA ARG A 146 9.95 6.23 14.28
C ARG A 146 8.70 5.49 14.73
N GLY A 147 8.48 4.30 14.19
CA GLY A 147 7.25 3.55 14.38
C GLY A 147 6.00 4.34 13.97
N ARG A 148 4.84 3.83 14.41
CA ARG A 148 3.53 4.46 14.20
C ARG A 148 3.18 5.51 15.26
N SER A 149 4.14 6.38 15.57
CA SER A 149 4.04 7.37 16.66
C SER A 149 3.21 8.61 16.32
N GLU A 150 2.90 8.83 15.04
CA GLU A 150 2.06 9.93 14.58
C GLU A 150 0.56 9.61 14.70
N ILE A 151 -0.28 10.64 14.64
CA ILE A 151 -1.74 10.50 14.76
C ILE A 151 -2.45 11.14 13.57
N PHE A 152 -3.18 10.34 12.80
CA PHE A 152 -4.14 10.83 11.82
C PHE A 152 -5.47 11.17 12.49
N ARG A 153 -6.07 12.32 12.15
CA ARG A 153 -7.34 12.80 12.72
C ARG A 153 -8.35 13.09 11.63
N MET A 154 -9.59 12.65 11.84
CA MET A 154 -10.71 12.93 10.93
C MET A 154 -12.03 12.97 11.69
N ILE A 155 -12.94 13.84 11.25
CA ILE A 155 -14.31 13.89 11.74
C ILE A 155 -15.14 12.84 11.00
N VAL A 156 -15.73 11.90 11.74
CA VAL A 156 -16.63 10.87 11.22
C VAL A 156 -17.95 10.98 11.96
N GLU A 157 -19.05 11.20 11.24
CA GLU A 157 -20.38 11.40 11.82
C GLU A 157 -20.41 12.48 12.94
N GLY A 158 -19.69 13.59 12.73
CA GLY A 158 -19.62 14.69 13.69
C GLY A 158 -18.74 14.43 14.92
N THR A 159 -18.07 13.28 15.01
CA THR A 159 -17.15 12.94 16.10
C THR A 159 -15.72 12.91 15.59
N GLU A 160 -14.80 13.60 16.28
CA GLU A 160 -13.36 13.45 16.00
C GLU A 160 -12.91 12.03 16.35
N ARG A 161 -12.23 11.39 15.41
CA ARG A 161 -11.60 10.09 15.59
C ARG A 161 -10.13 10.18 15.23
N THR A 162 -9.35 9.31 15.86
CA THR A 162 -7.90 9.26 15.69
C THR A 162 -7.43 7.86 15.35
N TRP A 163 -6.36 7.77 14.57
CA TRP A 163 -5.71 6.52 14.18
C TRP A 163 -4.19 6.67 14.28
N PRO A 164 -3.46 5.59 14.65
CA PRO A 164 -2.02 5.60 14.55
C PRO A 164 -1.56 5.74 13.10
N ALA A 165 -0.41 6.35 12.90
CA ALA A 165 0.16 6.60 11.58
C ALA A 165 1.69 6.56 11.61
N TYR A 166 2.29 6.15 10.50
CA TYR A 166 3.71 6.41 10.23
C TYR A 166 3.88 7.80 9.63
N GLY A 167 4.82 8.57 10.16
CA GLY A 167 5.20 9.88 9.62
C GLY A 167 6.27 9.75 8.54
N THR A 168 6.06 10.41 7.41
CA THR A 168 7.05 10.61 6.35
C THR A 168 7.23 12.11 6.08
N GLU A 169 8.28 12.48 5.35
CA GLU A 169 8.44 13.86 4.87
C GLU A 169 7.28 14.35 4.00
N GLN A 170 6.58 13.43 3.33
CA GLN A 170 5.51 13.74 2.38
C GLN A 170 4.12 13.69 3.02
N GLY A 171 4.01 13.25 4.29
CA GLY A 171 2.75 13.17 5.01
C GLY A 171 2.62 11.89 5.84
N LEU A 172 1.38 11.56 6.20
CA LEU A 172 1.06 10.43 7.07
C LEU A 172 0.63 9.20 6.26
N ILE A 173 1.20 8.05 6.59
CA ILE A 173 0.72 6.74 6.18
C ILE A 173 -0.16 6.19 7.30
N TRP A 174 -1.43 5.95 7.03
CA TRP A 174 -2.43 5.53 8.02
C TRP A 174 -3.41 4.52 7.42
N GLY A 175 -4.30 3.95 8.25
CA GLY A 175 -5.37 3.08 7.79
C GLY A 175 -4.87 1.72 7.26
N ILE A 176 -5.36 1.27 6.10
CA ILE A 176 -4.99 -0.04 5.54
C ILE A 176 -3.48 -0.11 5.26
N THR A 177 -2.91 0.94 4.70
CA THR A 177 -1.48 1.00 4.39
C THR A 177 -0.64 0.88 5.66
N GLU A 178 -0.98 1.61 6.73
CA GLU A 178 -0.28 1.49 8.02
C GLU A 178 -0.33 0.07 8.57
N ARG A 179 -1.49 -0.58 8.55
CA ARG A 179 -1.65 -1.96 9.03
C ARG A 179 -0.78 -2.95 8.25
N ILE A 180 -0.72 -2.80 6.92
CA ILE A 180 0.15 -3.61 6.06
C ILE A 180 1.61 -3.42 6.45
N LEU A 181 2.04 -2.16 6.63
CA LEU A 181 3.41 -1.85 7.01
C LEU A 181 3.75 -2.40 8.38
N THR A 182 2.88 -2.26 9.37
CA THR A 182 3.11 -2.84 10.70
C THR A 182 3.30 -4.35 10.62
N SER A 183 2.41 -5.07 9.92
CA SER A 183 2.56 -6.52 9.74
C SER A 183 3.85 -6.91 9.01
N PHE A 184 4.26 -6.14 8.00
CA PHE A 184 5.51 -6.39 7.27
C PHE A 184 6.75 -6.14 8.15
N LEU A 185 6.78 -5.03 8.88
CA LEU A 185 7.91 -4.66 9.74
C LEU A 185 8.08 -5.66 10.90
N GLU A 186 6.99 -6.09 11.52
CA GLU A 186 7.01 -7.14 12.55
C GLU A 186 7.56 -8.47 12.01
N LEU A 187 7.23 -8.83 10.76
CA LEU A 187 7.70 -10.06 10.13
C LEU A 187 9.22 -10.05 9.91
N ILE A 188 9.77 -8.94 9.43
CA ILE A 188 11.22 -8.85 9.16
C ILE A 188 12.05 -8.75 10.45
N GLU A 189 11.52 -8.17 11.53
CA GLU A 189 12.20 -8.16 12.85
C GLU A 189 12.32 -9.58 13.46
N GLN A 190 11.32 -10.43 13.24
CA GLN A 190 11.36 -11.84 13.67
C GLN A 190 12.41 -12.64 12.89
N GLY A 191 12.58 -12.33 11.60
CA GLY A 191 13.60 -12.93 10.74
C GLY A 191 15.02 -12.50 11.09
N GLU A 192 15.23 -11.25 11.52
CA GLU A 192 16.54 -10.75 11.98
C GLU A 192 16.97 -11.35 13.34
N SER A 193 16.02 -11.87 14.11
CA SER A 193 16.26 -12.46 15.44
C SER A 193 16.51 -13.98 15.42
N SER A 194 16.51 -14.61 14.23
CA SER A 194 16.64 -16.06 14.03
C SER A 194 17.94 -16.43 13.32
#